data_AF-A0A356L488-F1
#
_entry.id   AF-A0A356L488-F1
#
_cell.length_a   1.000
_cell.length_b   1.000
_cell.length_c   1.000
_cell.angle_alpha   90.00
_cell.angle_beta   90.00
_cell.angle_gamma   90.00
#
_symmetry.space_group_name_H-M   'P 1'
#
loop_
_entity.id
_entity.type
_entity.pdbx_description
1 polymer ?
#
loop_
_entity_poly.entity_id
_entity_poly.type
_entity_poly.pdbx_seq_one_letter_code
_entity_poly.pdbx_strand_id
1 'polypeptide(L)' 'RTLGALLAHYENKVMFQGFCWNLNSFDQEGVQLGKVLAKKVLAHETDGALKVYSDLLNI' A
#
# COMPACT_ATOMS: atom_id res chain seq x y z
N ARG A 1 -10.44 6.20 -28.37
CA ARG A 1 -11.74 6.63 -27.80
C ARG A 1 -12.36 5.54 -26.90
N THR A 2 -12.55 4.32 -27.39
CA THR A 2 -13.21 3.23 -26.64
C THR A 2 -12.47 2.80 -25.36
N LEU A 3 -11.14 2.64 -25.43
CA LEU A 3 -10.35 2.25 -24.25
C LEU A 3 -10.42 3.29 -23.11
N GLY A 4 -10.33 4.59 -23.44
CA GLY A 4 -10.45 5.65 -22.44
C GLY A 4 -11.83 5.70 -21.79
N ALA A 5 -12.89 5.46 -22.55
CA ALA A 5 -14.24 5.34 -22.01
C ALA A 5 -14.39 4.12 -21.08
N LEU A 6 -13.76 3.00 -21.43
CA LEU A 6 -13.74 1.81 -20.59
C LEU A 6 -12.97 2.05 -19.28
N LEU A 7 -11.80 2.70 -19.34
CA LEU A 7 -11.01 3.03 -18.15
C LEU A 7 -11.78 3.97 -17.22
N ALA A 8 -12.32 5.07 -17.78
CA ALA A 8 -13.13 6.04 -17.04
C ALA A 8 -14.36 5.40 -16.39
N HIS A 9 -14.97 4.40 -17.03
CA HIS A 9 -16.08 3.66 -16.44
C HIS A 9 -15.66 2.91 -15.16
N TYR A 10 -14.49 2.26 -15.16
CA TYR A 10 -13.99 1.56 -13.98
C TYR A 10 -13.51 2.51 -12.88
N GLU A 11 -12.88 3.63 -13.23
CA GLU A 11 -12.50 4.67 -12.26
C GLU A 11 -13.72 5.19 -11.50
N ASN A 12 -14.79 5.54 -12.23
CA ASN A 12 -16.04 6.01 -11.62
C ASN A 12 -16.73 4.93 -10.79
N LYS A 13 -16.67 3.65 -11.21
CA LYS A 13 -17.19 2.53 -10.44
C LYS A 13 -16.50 2.42 -9.08
N VAL A 14 -15.18 2.41 -9.04
CA VAL A 14 -14.40 2.28 -7.80
C VAL A 14 -14.58 3.50 -6.89
N MET A 15 -14.63 4.70 -7.46
CA MET A 15 -14.95 5.92 -6.72
C MET A 15 -16.32 5.82 -6.04
N PHE A 16 -17.37 5.44 -6.79
CA PHE A 16 -18.73 5.36 -6.25
C PHE A 16 -18.87 4.29 -5.17
N GLN A 17 -18.21 3.15 -5.34
CA GLN A 17 -18.15 2.10 -4.30
C GLN A 17 -17.52 2.62 -3.00
N GLY A 18 -16.45 3.41 -3.09
CA GLY A 18 -15.84 4.05 -1.92
C GLY A 18 -16.80 4.99 -1.20
N PHE A 19 -17.53 5.83 -1.95
CA PHE A 19 -18.55 6.70 -1.38
C PHE A 19 -19.66 5.92 -0.68
N CYS A 20 -20.15 4.82 -1.27
CA CYS A 20 -21.15 3.95 -0.64
C CYS A 20 -20.68 3.35 0.70
N TRP A 21 -19.40 3.02 0.81
CA TRP A 21 -18.81 2.48 2.05
C TRP A 21 -18.29 3.55 3.01
N ASN A 22 -18.49 4.83 2.69
CA ASN A 22 -17.93 5.95 3.46
C ASN A 22 -16.40 5.83 3.64
N LEU A 23 -15.71 5.41 2.57
CA LEU A 23 -14.25 5.27 2.50
C LEU A 23 -13.67 6.27 1.50
N ASN A 24 -12.42 6.65 1.72
CA ASN A 24 -11.69 7.48 0.78
C ASN A 24 -10.96 6.62 -0.28
N SER A 25 -11.51 6.57 -1.50
CA SER A 25 -10.91 5.82 -2.62
C SER A 25 -9.61 6.44 -3.18
N PHE A 26 -9.25 7.65 -2.75
CA PHE A 26 -8.12 8.40 -3.32
C PHE A 26 -6.87 8.42 -2.44
N ASP A 27 -6.94 7.79 -1.26
CA ASP A 27 -5.87 7.80 -0.26
C ASP A 27 -5.11 6.46 -0.18
N GLN A 28 -3.89 6.48 0.34
CA GLN A 28 -2.97 5.33 0.38
C GLN A 28 -2.13 5.27 1.66
N GLU A 29 -2.68 5.61 2.82
CA GLU A 29 -1.96 5.59 4.10
C GLU A 29 -1.39 4.20 4.49
N GLY A 30 -1.96 3.11 3.97
CA GLY A 30 -1.51 1.75 4.26
C GLY A 30 -0.06 1.43 3.87
N VAL A 31 0.58 2.25 3.01
CA VAL A 31 1.96 2.01 2.56
C VAL A 31 3.03 2.55 3.51
N GLN A 32 2.67 3.44 4.44
CA GLN A 32 3.66 4.23 5.18
C GLN A 32 4.45 3.38 6.17
N LEU A 33 3.76 2.54 6.94
CA LEU A 33 4.42 1.69 7.94
C LEU A 33 5.42 0.72 7.28
N GLY A 34 5.03 0.08 6.18
CA GLY A 34 5.91 -0.80 5.42
C GLY A 34 7.17 -0.10 4.94
N LYS A 35 7.06 1.13 4.44
CA LYS A 35 8.23 1.94 4.03
C LYS A 35 9.16 2.27 5.19
N VAL A 36 8.61 2.59 6.36
CA VAL A 36 9.41 2.88 7.57
C VAL A 36 10.14 1.63 8.05
N LEU A 37 9.43 0.51 8.15
CA LEU A 37 10.02 -0.76 8.60
C LEU A 37 11.08 -1.27 7.64
N ALA A 38 10.82 -1.25 6.33
CA ALA A 38 11.79 -1.66 5.32
C ALA A 38 13.09 -0.83 5.40
N LYS A 39 12.99 0.48 5.62
CA LYS A 39 14.17 1.35 5.81
C LYS A 39 14.99 0.96 7.04
N LYS A 40 14.34 0.61 8.16
CA LYS A 40 15.03 0.16 9.38
C LYS A 40 15.72 -1.19 9.19
N VAL A 41 15.07 -2.13 8.50
CA VAL A 41 15.67 -3.43 8.15
C VAL A 41 16.92 -3.22 7.30
N LEU A 42 16.84 -2.42 6.24
CA LEU A 42 17.98 -2.11 5.36
C LEU A 42 19.12 -1.36 6.07
N ALA A 43 18.82 -0.68 7.18
CA ALA A 43 19.84 -0.01 8.00
C ALA A 43 20.43 -0.94 9.09
N HIS A 44 20.02 -2.21 9.16
CA HIS A 44 20.33 -3.14 10.25
C HIS A 44 19.96 -2.63 11.65
N GLU A 45 19.04 -1.67 11.75
CA GLU A 45 18.49 -1.15 13.00
C GLU A 45 17.28 -2.00 13.43
N THR A 46 17.52 -3.31 13.61
CA THR A 46 16.47 -4.29 13.84
C THR A 46 16.42 -4.73 15.30
N ASP A 47 15.24 -4.63 15.91
CA ASP A 47 14.97 -5.12 17.26
C ASP A 47 13.77 -6.08 17.27
N GLY A 48 13.77 -7.03 18.20
CA GLY A 48 12.73 -8.04 18.38
C GLY A 48 12.37 -8.78 17.10
N ALA A 49 11.11 -8.63 16.66
CA ALA A 49 10.58 -9.31 15.48
C ALA A 49 11.29 -8.91 14.18
N LEU A 50 11.72 -7.65 14.03
CA LEU A 50 12.40 -7.20 12.80
C LEU A 50 13.74 -7.92 12.59
N LYS A 51 14.44 -8.26 13.69
CA LYS A 51 15.70 -8.98 13.63
C LYS A 51 15.51 -10.41 13.13
N VAL A 52 14.48 -11.10 13.65
CA VAL A 52 14.13 -12.45 13.19
C VAL A 52 13.80 -12.47 11.70
N TYR A 53 13.09 -11.44 11.20
CA TYR A 53 12.78 -11.34 9.76
C TYR A 53 14.00 -10.99 8.90
N SER A 54 14.88 -10.11 9.38
CA SER A 54 16.16 -9.77 8.74
C SER A 54 17.04 -11.02 8.60
N ASP A 55 17.20 -11.77 9.69
CA ASP A 55 17.95 -13.04 9.70
C ASP A 55 17.31 -14.10 8.79
N LEU A 56 15.99 -14.23 8.78
CA LEU A 56 15.27 -15.21 7.94
C LEU A 56 15.38 -14.89 6.45
N LEU A 57 15.32 -13.61 6.09
CA LEU A 57 15.37 -13.17 4.70
C LEU A 57 16.81 -12.97 4.21
N ASN A 58 17.81 -13.11 5.09
CA ASN A 58 19.22 -12.86 4.82
C ASN A 58 19.47 -11.45 4.26
N ILE A 59 18.77 -10.47 4.85
CA ILE A 59 18.82 -9.03 4.51
C ILE A 59 19.05 -8.25 5.79
#